data_AF-A0A661JC93-F1
#
_entry.id   AF-A0A661JC93-F1
#
_cell.length_a   1.000
_cell.length_b   1.000
_cell.length_c   1.000
_cell.angle_alpha   90.00
_cell.angle_beta   90.00
_cell.angle_gamma   90.00
#
_symmetry.space_group_name_H-M   'P 1'
#
loop_
_entity.id
_entity.type
_entity.pdbx_description
1 polymer ?
#
loop_
_entity_poly.entity_id
_entity_poly.type
_entity_poly.pdbx_seq_one_letter_code
_entity_poly.pdbx_strand_id
1 'polypeptide(L)'
;MRFELFIGLRYLKAKRKQAFLSIITIISILSVAIGVMTLITVLGVMSGFENDLKEKILGTNGHIRIFKPPKGIENYQPISSKVEQVVGVQATTPFVYTEAMLSTQTAVSG
;
A
#
# COMPACT_ATOMS: atom_id res chain seq x y z
N MET A 1 5.21 -4.47 41.70
CA MET A 1 5.55 -4.42 40.25
C MET A 1 6.88 -5.09 39.89
N ARG A 2 8.08 -4.52 40.13
CA ARG A 2 9.37 -5.19 39.76
C ARG A 2 9.61 -6.53 40.48
N PHE A 3 9.11 -6.67 41.71
CA PHE A 3 9.23 -7.90 42.49
C PHE A 3 8.37 -9.05 41.93
N GLU A 4 7.13 -8.78 41.50
CA GLU A 4 6.29 -9.80 40.85
C GLU A 4 6.89 -10.29 39.53
N LEU A 5 7.42 -9.38 38.70
CA LEU A 5 8.13 -9.74 37.46
C LEU A 5 9.38 -10.58 37.72
N PHE A 6 10.15 -10.26 38.77
CA PHE A 6 11.33 -11.03 39.16
C PHE A 6 10.96 -12.46 39.59
N ILE A 7 9.89 -12.60 40.38
CA ILE A 7 9.37 -13.91 40.78
C ILE A 7 8.85 -14.67 39.55
N GLY A 8 8.05 -14.02 38.70
CA GLY A 8 7.50 -14.60 37.49
C GLY A 8 8.57 -15.14 36.53
N LEU A 9 9.58 -14.32 36.18
CA LEU A 9 10.69 -14.76 35.33
C LEU A 9 11.51 -15.88 35.99
N ARG A 10 11.73 -15.83 37.30
CA ARG A 10 12.44 -16.89 38.02
C ARG A 10 11.68 -18.21 37.94
N TYR A 11 10.36 -18.19 38.04
CA TYR A 11 9.53 -19.38 37.87
C TYR A 11 9.51 -19.89 36.42
N LEU A 12 9.51 -19.00 35.43
CA LEU A 12 9.60 -19.35 34.00
C LEU A 12 10.96 -19.98 33.64
N LYS A 13 12.05 -19.48 34.24
CA LYS A 13 13.44 -19.89 33.96
C LYS A 13 13.96 -20.99 34.89
N ALA A 14 13.21 -21.36 35.93
CA ALA A 14 13.65 -22.35 36.90
C ALA A 14 13.81 -23.73 36.23
N LYS A 15 15.05 -24.23 36.17
CA LYS A 15 15.38 -25.62 35.85
C LYS A 15 14.77 -26.54 36.91
N ARG A 16 13.49 -26.89 36.79
CA ARG A 16 12.90 -27.94 37.62
C ARG A 16 13.61 -29.25 37.28
N LYS A 17 13.89 -30.08 38.29
CA LYS A 17 14.48 -31.42 38.15
C LYS A 17 13.69 -32.38 37.22
N GLN A 18 12.52 -31.96 36.73
CA GLN A 18 11.69 -32.68 35.78
C GLN A 18 11.76 -31.99 34.40
N ALA A 19 12.57 -32.56 33.49
CA ALA A 19 12.72 -32.06 32.12
C ALA A 19 11.38 -31.97 31.35
N PHE A 20 10.43 -32.87 31.65
CA PHE A 20 9.09 -32.88 31.04
C PHE A 20 8.32 -31.56 31.20
N LEU A 21 8.34 -30.95 32.39
CA LEU A 21 7.61 -29.70 32.62
C LEU A 21 8.25 -28.53 31.87
N SER A 22 9.58 -28.50 31.77
CA SER A 22 10.30 -27.46 31.03
C SER A 22 10.00 -27.47 29.53
N ILE A 23 9.79 -28.66 28.95
CA ILE A 23 9.47 -28.82 27.53
C ILE A 23 8.08 -28.26 27.21
N ILE A 24 7.08 -28.59 28.04
CA ILE A 24 5.70 -28.12 27.83
C ILE A 24 5.65 -26.59 27.85
N THR A 25 6.31 -25.94 28.82
CA THR A 25 6.33 -24.46 28.91
C THR A 25 6.94 -23.82 27.65
N ILE A 26 8.01 -24.39 27.11
CA ILE A 26 8.64 -23.88 25.89
C ILE A 26 7.70 -24.02 24.69
N ILE A 27 7.06 -25.18 24.52
CA ILE A 27 6.11 -25.43 23.43
C ILE A 27 4.92 -24.47 23.52
N SER A 28 4.37 -24.23 24.72
CA SER A 28 3.26 -23.30 24.92
C SER A 28 3.62 -21.85 24.57
N ILE A 29 4.83 -21.40 24.88
CA ILE A 29 5.28 -20.05 24.53
C ILE A 29 5.51 -19.95 23.01
N LEU A 30 6.13 -20.97 22.42
CA LEU A 30 6.40 -20.99 20.97
C LEU A 30 5.11 -20.99 20.15
N SER A 31 4.08 -21.75 20.54
CA SER A 31 2.83 -21.79 19.76
C SER A 31 2.12 -20.44 19.73
N VAL A 32 2.07 -19.73 20.87
CA VAL A 32 1.50 -18.38 20.93
C VAL A 32 2.33 -17.40 20.11
N ALA A 33 3.67 -17.46 20.23
CA ALA A 33 4.55 -16.60 19.44
C ALA A 33 4.37 -16.81 17.93
N ILE A 34 4.31 -18.06 17.47
CA ILE A 34 4.09 -18.40 16.06
C ILE A 34 2.69 -17.95 15.60
N GLY A 35 1.66 -18.14 16.42
CA GLY A 35 0.29 -17.74 16.07
C GLY A 35 0.15 -16.23 15.89
N VAL A 36 0.69 -15.45 16.83
CA VAL A 36 0.67 -13.98 16.75
C VAL A 36 1.54 -13.48 15.59
N MET A 37 2.72 -14.08 15.38
CA MET A 37 3.61 -13.72 14.27
C MET A 37 2.93 -13.95 12.91
N THR A 38 2.24 -15.08 12.76
CA THR A 38 1.51 -15.40 11.53
C THR A 38 0.40 -14.37 11.27
N LEU A 39 -0.39 -14.05 12.30
CA LEU A 39 -1.46 -13.06 12.18
C LEU A 39 -0.93 -11.68 11.76
N ILE A 40 0.14 -11.20 12.40
CA ILE A 40 0.77 -9.91 12.09
C ILE A 40 1.31 -9.91 10.66
N THR A 41 1.94 -11.01 10.23
CA THR A 41 2.51 -11.11 8.89
C THR A 41 1.44 -11.04 7.81
N VAL A 42 0.34 -11.78 7.98
CA VAL A 42 -0.80 -11.76 7.04
C VAL A 42 -1.42 -10.37 6.95
N LEU A 43 -1.64 -9.71 8.09
CA LEU A 43 -2.16 -8.34 8.12
C LEU A 43 -1.23 -7.36 7.42
N GLY A 44 0.08 -7.50 7.62
CA GLY A 44 1.09 -6.69 6.95
C GLY A 44 1.07 -6.87 5.43
N VAL A 45 1.04 -8.12 4.96
CA VAL A 45 0.98 -8.44 3.52
C VAL A 45 -0.31 -7.90 2.90
N MET A 46 -1.47 -8.16 3.52
CA MET A 46 -2.76 -7.71 3.00
C MET A 46 -2.86 -6.19 2.95
N SER A 47 -2.40 -5.48 3.99
CA SER A 47 -2.40 -4.01 4.00
C SER A 47 -1.48 -3.42 2.94
N GLY A 48 -0.28 -3.98 2.76
CA GLY A 48 0.64 -3.54 1.73
C GLY A 48 0.09 -3.76 0.33
N PHE A 49 -0.50 -4.92 0.09
CA PHE A 49 -1.12 -5.26 -1.19
C PHE A 49 -2.34 -4.39 -1.50
N GLU A 50 -3.19 -4.12 -0.50
CA GLU A 50 -4.35 -3.23 -0.66
C GLU A 50 -3.90 -1.82 -1.09
N ASN A 51 -2.82 -1.30 -0.48
CA ASN A 51 -2.28 0.01 -0.84
C ASN A 51 -1.73 0.02 -2.27
N ASP A 52 -0.93 -0.98 -2.65
CA ASP A 52 -0.36 -1.08 -4.00
C ASP A 52 -1.45 -1.24 -5.08
N LEU A 53 -2.50 -2.03 -4.80
CA LEU A 53 -3.64 -2.14 -5.70
C LEU A 53 -4.41 -0.83 -5.80
N LYS A 54 -4.70 -0.17 -4.67
CA LYS A 54 -5.37 1.14 -4.68
C LYS A 54 -4.57 2.15 -5.48
N GLU A 55 -3.26 2.19 -5.30
CA GLU A 55 -2.36 3.08 -6.02
C GLU A 55 -2.30 2.73 -7.51
N LYS A 56 -2.25 1.46 -7.91
CA LYS A 56 -2.27 1.09 -9.34
C LYS A 56 -3.61 1.39 -10.01
N ILE A 57 -4.72 1.25 -9.28
CA ILE A 57 -6.06 1.54 -9.81
C ILE A 57 -6.29 3.05 -9.90
N LEU A 58 -5.89 3.82 -8.89
CA LEU A 58 -6.14 5.26 -8.77
C LEU A 58 -5.01 6.13 -9.32
N GLY A 59 -3.80 5.61 -9.42
CA GLY A 59 -2.57 6.38 -9.44
C GLY A 59 -2.19 7.03 -10.75
N THR A 60 -3.05 7.04 -11.77
CA THR A 60 -2.66 7.73 -13.02
C THR A 60 -3.82 8.21 -13.87
N ASN A 61 -4.95 8.56 -13.26
CA ASN A 61 -5.99 9.29 -13.96
C ASN A 61 -6.28 10.58 -13.19
N GLY A 62 -6.18 11.73 -13.87
CA GLY A 62 -6.68 12.98 -13.30
C GLY A 62 -8.12 12.78 -12.84
N HIS A 63 -8.40 13.05 -11.56
CA HIS A 63 -9.71 12.82 -10.94
C HIS A 63 -10.87 13.45 -11.72
N ILE A 64 -10.58 14.51 -12.48
CA ILE A 64 -11.51 15.18 -13.39
C ILE A 64 -10.81 15.37 -14.73
N ARG A 65 -11.49 15.00 -15.82
CA ARG A 65 -11.04 15.25 -17.19
C ARG A 65 -12.03 16.16 -17.90
N ILE A 66 -11.52 17.22 -18.52
CA ILE A 66 -12.32 18.19 -19.27
C ILE A 66 -12.03 17.98 -20.76
N PHE A 67 -13.06 17.63 -21.53
CA PHE A 67 -12.95 17.41 -22.98
C PHE A 67 -14.00 18.23 -23.71
N LYS A 68 -13.66 18.65 -24.94
CA LYS A 68 -14.60 19.25 -25.89
C LYS A 68 -14.63 18.43 -27.18
N PRO A 69 -15.49 17.40 -27.26
CA PRO A 69 -15.71 16.69 -28.53
C PRO A 69 -16.38 17.62 -29.55
N PRO A 70 -16.08 17.52 -30.87
CA PRO A 70 -15.05 16.70 -31.51
C PRO A 70 -13.70 17.43 -31.71
N LYS A 71 -13.64 18.76 -31.49
CA LYS A 71 -12.51 19.61 -31.90
C LYS A 71 -11.40 19.79 -30.84
N GLY A 72 -11.55 19.26 -29.64
CA GLY A 72 -10.60 19.52 -28.54
C GLY A 72 -10.75 20.95 -27.97
N ILE A 73 -9.92 21.29 -26.99
CA ILE A 73 -9.93 22.60 -26.33
C ILE A 73 -8.88 23.49 -27.00
N GLU A 74 -9.33 24.48 -27.76
CA GLU A 74 -8.49 25.57 -28.28
C GLU A 74 -8.26 26.61 -27.17
N ASN A 75 -7.05 27.17 -27.06
CA ASN A 75 -6.67 28.15 -26.02
C ASN A 75 -6.92 27.66 -24.58
N TYR A 76 -6.21 26.62 -24.16
CA TYR A 76 -6.38 26.01 -22.83
C TYR A 76 -5.89 26.89 -21.67
N GLN A 77 -4.96 27.84 -21.90
CA GLN A 77 -4.35 28.67 -20.85
C GLN A 77 -5.36 29.42 -19.95
N PRO A 78 -6.34 30.18 -20.50
CA PRO A 78 -7.34 30.86 -19.67
C PRO A 78 -8.27 29.88 -18.93
N ILE A 79 -8.52 28.71 -19.51
CA ILE A 79 -9.36 27.67 -18.90
C ILE A 79 -8.61 27.01 -17.73
N SER A 80 -7.33 26.68 -17.91
CA SER A 80 -6.46 26.14 -16.86
C SER A 80 -6.40 27.09 -15.66
N SER A 81 -6.15 28.38 -15.93
CA SER A 81 -6.07 29.42 -14.89
C SER A 81 -7.37 29.57 -14.10
N LYS A 82 -8.52 29.42 -14.77
CA LYS A 82 -9.84 29.48 -14.13
C LYS A 82 -10.13 28.24 -13.28
N VAL A 83 -9.68 27.06 -13.73
CA VAL A 83 -9.86 25.79 -13.01
C VAL A 83 -8.95 25.73 -11.79
N GLU A 84 -7.72 26.21 -11.88
CA GLU A 84 -6.78 26.30 -10.75
C GLU A 84 -7.29 27.18 -9.59
N GLN A 85 -8.18 28.14 -9.87
CA GLN A 85 -8.80 28.98 -8.85
C GLN A 85 -9.94 28.29 -8.09
N VAL A 86 -10.37 27.10 -8.50
CA VAL A 86 -11.44 26.35 -7.83
C VAL A 86 -10.88 25.66 -6.59
N VAL A 87 -11.55 25.85 -5.45
CA VAL A 87 -11.18 25.21 -4.17
C VAL A 87 -11.19 23.69 -4.33
N GLY A 88 -10.07 23.05 -4.04
CA GLY A 88 -9.88 21.59 -4.16
C GLY A 88 -9.09 21.14 -5.40
N VAL A 89 -8.76 22.05 -6.32
CA VAL A 89 -7.87 21.75 -7.45
C VAL A 89 -6.41 21.89 -7.00
N GLN A 90 -5.65 20.78 -7.05
CA GLN A 90 -4.23 20.78 -6.67
C GLN A 90 -3.31 21.16 -7.85
N ALA A 91 -3.65 20.74 -9.06
CA ALA A 91 -2.92 21.05 -10.28
C ALA A 91 -3.81 20.82 -11.51
N THR A 92 -3.52 21.55 -12.59
CA THR A 92 -4.14 21.34 -13.91
C THR A 92 -3.05 21.06 -14.93
N THR A 93 -3.22 20.02 -15.74
CA THR A 93 -2.26 19.65 -16.79
C THR A 93 -2.99 19.47 -18.12
N PRO A 94 -2.62 20.20 -19.19
CA PRO A 94 -3.16 19.97 -20.51
C PRO A 94 -2.62 18.65 -21.08
N PHE A 95 -3.46 17.88 -21.77
CA PHE A 95 -3.04 16.67 -22.46
C PHE A 95 -3.73 16.53 -23.81
N VAL A 96 -3.09 15.80 -24.72
CA VAL A 96 -3.64 15.44 -26.04
C VAL A 96 -3.82 13.94 -26.07
N TYR A 97 -5.00 13.48 -26.46
CA TYR A 97 -5.31 12.06 -26.61
C TYR A 97 -5.68 11.79 -28.07
N THR A 98 -4.78 11.12 -28.79
CA THR A 98 -4.95 10.77 -30.21
C THR A 98 -4.29 9.43 -30.48
N GLU A 99 -4.89 8.64 -31.38
CA GLU A 99 -4.26 7.41 -31.90
C GLU A 99 -3.21 7.80 -32.94
N ALA A 100 -2.00 7.29 -32.79
CA ALA A 100 -0.88 7.57 -33.69
C ALA A 100 -0.17 6.28 -34.07
N MET A 101 0.17 6.12 -35.36
CA MET A 101 0.99 5.00 -35.81
C MET A 101 2.47 5.38 -35.77
N LEU A 102 3.29 4.51 -35.20
CA LEU A 102 4.73 4.63 -35.23
C LEU A 102 5.29 3.72 -36.32
N SER A 103 6.02 4.31 -37.25
CA SER A 103 6.68 3.61 -38.35
C SER A 103 8.19 3.66 -38.20
N THR A 104 8.83 2.54 -38.47
CA THR A 104 10.27 2.38 -38.69
C THR A 104 10.51 1.92 -40.12
N GLN A 105 11.77 1.92 -40.58
CA GLN A 105 12.11 1.57 -41.97
C GLN A 105 11.64 0.16 -42.40
N THR A 106 11.39 -0.74 -41.44
CA THR A 106 11.00 -2.13 -41.71
C THR A 106 9.64 -2.53 -41.13
N ALA A 107 8.99 -1.70 -40.31
CA ALA A 107 7.71 -2.06 -39.69
C ALA A 107 6.90 -0.84 -39.23
N VAL A 108 5.57 -0.97 -39.27
CA VAL A 108 4.61 0.00 -38.71
C VAL A 108 3.79 -0.67 -37.62
N SER A 109 3.65 -0.03 -36.46
CA SER A 109 2.75 -0.45 -35.39
C SER A 109 1.85 0.73 -35.00
N GLY A 110 0.55 0.46 -34.91
CA GLY A 110 -0.48 1.38 -34.40
C GLY A 110 -0.96 0.97 -33.02
#